data_AF-A0A820HZK2-F1
#
_entry.id   AF-A0A820HZK2-F1
#
_cell.length_a   1.000
_cell.length_b   1.000
_cell.length_c   1.000
_cell.angle_alpha   90.00
_cell.angle_beta   90.00
_cell.angle_gamma   90.00
#
_symmetry.space_group_name_H-M   'P 1'
#
loop_
_entity.id
_entity.type
_entity.pdbx_description
1 polymer ?
#
loop_
_entity_poly.entity_id
_entity_poly.type
_entity_poly.pdbx_seq_one_letter_code
_entity_poly.pdbx_strand_id
1 'polypeptide(L)'
;MRFLGVSGSVQFNVNTTDRIGGAYYIAQNVQPSSNGVAFVPVLTYTVNNGWQSYAEANVFIWPGNSLITPGSIATLNGVTLRIGVVVLAPFTIVDTATNSLEQATPQLTGYVPDLIAQLQTDLGFISDIRLAPSNLTYNQIIQKVANGDYDILIGDVTVTS
;
A
#
# COMPACT_ATOMS: atom_id res chain seq x y z
N MET A 1 16.87 -3.43 -44.35
CA MET A 1 18.15 -2.69 -44.53
C MET A 1 18.70 -2.33 -43.15
N ARG A 2 20.02 -2.38 -42.96
CA ARG A 2 20.70 -2.01 -41.71
C ARG A 2 21.77 -0.97 -42.02
N PHE A 3 21.83 0.11 -41.25
CA PHE A 3 22.85 1.13 -41.38
C PHE A 3 23.27 1.66 -40.01
N LEU A 4 24.48 2.20 -39.90
CA LEU A 4 25.00 2.80 -38.68
C LEU A 4 24.74 4.31 -38.70
N GLY A 5 24.03 4.82 -37.70
CA GLY A 5 23.78 6.25 -37.53
C GLY A 5 24.29 6.77 -36.18
N VAL A 6 24.08 8.06 -35.93
CA VAL A 6 24.48 8.73 -34.67
C VAL A 6 23.84 8.14 -33.41
N SER A 7 22.75 7.40 -33.57
CA SER A 7 22.01 6.71 -32.50
C SER A 7 22.27 5.20 -32.47
N GLY A 8 23.34 4.74 -33.13
CA GLY A 8 23.72 3.33 -33.22
C GLY A 8 23.14 2.64 -34.45
N SER A 9 23.02 1.32 -34.37
CA SER A 9 22.53 0.48 -35.47
C SER A 9 21.05 0.75 -35.72
N VAL A 10 20.72 1.25 -36.92
CA VAL A 10 19.35 1.53 -37.33
C VAL A 10 18.86 0.43 -38.26
N GLN A 11 17.74 -0.17 -37.88
CA GLN A 11 17.05 -1.22 -38.63
C GLN A 11 15.55 -1.04 -38.47
N PHE A 12 14.81 -1.14 -39.58
CA PHE A 12 13.34 -1.06 -39.63
C PHE A 12 12.75 -2.39 -40.10
N ASN A 13 11.53 -2.68 -39.65
CA ASN A 13 10.73 -3.81 -40.13
C ASN A 13 9.63 -3.31 -41.07
N VAL A 14 9.11 -4.17 -41.92
CA VAL A 14 7.88 -3.90 -42.68
C VAL A 14 6.63 -3.84 -41.78
N ASN A 15 6.71 -4.43 -40.57
CA ASN A 15 5.60 -4.51 -39.63
C ASN A 15 5.52 -3.35 -38.62
N THR A 16 6.57 -2.52 -38.51
CA THR A 16 6.64 -1.45 -37.51
C THR A 16 7.30 -0.21 -38.11
N THR A 17 6.73 0.96 -37.87
CA THR A 17 7.36 2.25 -38.19
C THR A 17 8.55 2.57 -37.27
N ASP A 18 8.62 1.90 -36.11
CA ASP A 18 9.71 2.03 -35.16
C ASP A 18 10.91 1.12 -35.49
N ARG A 19 12.08 1.52 -34.99
CA ARG A 19 13.34 0.77 -35.14
C ARG A 19 13.32 -0.51 -34.28
N ILE A 20 13.84 -1.62 -34.83
CA ILE A 20 13.83 -2.94 -34.16
C ILE A 20 15.02 -3.13 -33.18
N GLY A 21 15.74 -2.06 -32.82
CA GLY A 21 16.99 -2.20 -32.05
C GLY A 21 17.52 -0.90 -31.45
N GLY A 22 16.63 0.08 -31.23
CA GLY A 22 16.99 1.33 -30.59
C GLY A 22 17.05 1.23 -29.06
N ALA A 23 17.89 2.07 -28.45
CA ALA A 23 17.70 2.52 -27.08
C ALA A 23 16.79 3.75 -27.12
N TYR A 24 15.69 3.72 -26.37
CA TYR A 24 14.61 4.72 -26.52
C TYR A 24 14.47 5.64 -25.32
N TYR A 25 14.77 5.14 -24.13
CA TYR A 25 14.51 5.87 -22.89
C TYR A 25 15.70 5.76 -21.94
N ILE A 26 16.02 6.86 -21.29
CA ILE A 26 16.99 6.92 -20.20
C ILE A 26 16.23 7.40 -18.97
N ALA A 27 16.24 6.61 -17.90
CA ALA A 27 15.70 7.05 -16.62
C ALA A 27 16.83 7.67 -15.80
N GLN A 28 16.53 8.80 -15.15
CA GLN A 28 17.50 9.56 -14.37
C GLN A 28 17.05 9.65 -12.91
N ASN A 29 18.01 9.50 -12.00
CA ASN A 29 17.84 9.81 -10.59
C ASN A 29 18.22 11.26 -10.34
N VAL A 30 17.38 11.94 -9.57
CA VAL A 30 17.65 13.29 -9.08
C VAL A 30 18.44 13.16 -7.79
N GLN A 31 19.68 13.66 -7.80
CA GLN A 31 20.62 13.51 -6.69
C GLN A 31 21.18 14.87 -6.25
N PRO A 32 21.37 15.11 -4.95
CA PRO A 32 22.08 16.29 -4.47
C PRO A 32 23.57 16.22 -4.87
N SER A 33 24.13 17.36 -5.26
CA SER A 33 25.53 17.54 -5.66
C SER A 33 26.08 18.83 -5.04
N SER A 34 27.41 19.01 -5.06
CA SER A 34 28.05 20.21 -4.51
C SER A 34 27.54 21.53 -5.14
N ASN A 35 27.00 21.45 -6.36
CA ASN A 35 26.53 22.60 -7.12
C ASN A 35 25.00 22.65 -7.25
N GLY A 36 24.26 21.91 -6.41
CA GLY A 36 22.80 21.85 -6.43
C GLY A 36 22.28 20.45 -6.75
N VAL A 37 21.40 20.34 -7.75
CA VAL A 37 20.77 19.06 -8.12
C VAL A 37 21.36 18.52 -9.41
N ALA A 38 21.76 17.25 -9.41
CA ALA A 38 22.25 16.53 -10.57
C ALA A 38 21.24 15.47 -11.04
N PHE A 39 21.09 15.34 -12.35
CA PHE A 39 20.31 14.28 -12.98
C PHE A 39 21.25 13.20 -13.48
N VAL A 40 21.29 12.08 -12.77
CA VAL A 40 22.23 10.98 -13.05
C VAL A 40 21.48 9.86 -13.76
N PRO A 41 21.86 9.48 -15.00
CA PRO A 41 21.21 8.39 -15.71
C PRO A 41 21.47 7.05 -15.02
N VAL A 42 20.42 6.31 -14.66
CA VAL A 42 20.52 5.02 -13.95
C VAL A 42 20.03 3.85 -14.77
N LEU A 43 19.07 4.06 -15.68
CA LEU A 43 18.57 3.01 -16.56
C LEU A 43 18.55 3.46 -18.01
N THR A 44 18.73 2.49 -18.90
CA THR A 44 18.43 2.60 -20.32
C THR A 44 17.41 1.54 -20.70
N TYR A 45 16.43 1.90 -21.53
CA TYR A 45 15.47 0.97 -22.09
C TYR A 45 15.87 0.61 -23.52
N THR A 46 16.00 -0.68 -23.79
CA THR A 46 16.18 -1.22 -25.13
C THR A 46 15.06 -2.18 -25.47
N VAL A 47 14.63 -2.21 -26.74
CA VAL A 47 13.49 -3.05 -27.18
C VAL A 47 13.73 -4.54 -26.90
N ASN A 48 14.98 -4.99 -26.99
CA ASN A 48 15.31 -6.41 -26.86
C ASN A 48 15.48 -6.87 -25.41
N ASN A 49 15.93 -5.98 -24.51
CA ASN A 49 16.30 -6.36 -23.16
C ASN A 49 15.50 -5.63 -22.07
N GLY A 50 14.57 -4.76 -22.44
CA GLY A 50 13.83 -3.92 -21.50
C GLY A 50 14.71 -2.90 -20.79
N TRP A 51 14.36 -2.59 -19.53
CA TRP A 51 15.15 -1.71 -18.67
C TRP A 51 16.41 -2.41 -18.18
N GLN A 52 17.56 -1.79 -18.41
CA GLN A 52 18.86 -2.24 -17.96
C GLN A 52 19.61 -1.11 -17.27
N SER A 53 20.52 -1.43 -16.35
CA SER A 53 21.40 -0.43 -15.73
C SER A 53 22.18 0.33 -16.79
N TYR A 54 22.21 1.66 -16.69
CA TYR A 54 22.90 2.52 -17.65
C TYR A 54 24.42 2.32 -17.61
N ALA A 55 24.97 2.16 -16.40
CA ALA A 55 26.36 1.74 -16.17
C ALA A 55 26.43 0.91 -14.88
N GLU A 56 27.41 0.01 -14.77
CA GLU A 56 27.58 -0.87 -13.60
C GLU A 56 27.83 -0.10 -12.29
N ALA A 57 28.39 1.10 -12.39
CA ALA A 57 28.69 1.97 -11.23
C ALA A 57 27.49 2.85 -10.78
N ASN A 58 26.39 2.86 -11.52
CA ASN A 58 25.26 3.74 -11.21
C ASN A 58 24.35 3.09 -10.15
N VAL A 59 24.16 3.80 -9.04
CA VAL A 59 23.35 3.32 -7.91
C VAL A 59 21.95 3.92 -7.96
N PHE A 60 20.95 3.07 -7.74
CA PHE A 60 19.56 3.47 -7.55
C PHE A 60 19.37 4.08 -6.18
N ILE A 61 18.95 5.35 -6.16
CA ILE A 61 18.59 6.05 -4.93
C ILE A 61 17.07 6.17 -4.88
N TRP A 62 16.47 5.51 -3.90
CA TRP A 62 15.04 5.59 -3.61
C TRP A 62 14.72 6.85 -2.81
N PRO A 63 13.45 7.29 -2.83
CA PRO A 63 13.00 8.41 -1.98
C PRO A 63 13.47 8.26 -0.52
N GLY A 64 13.91 9.36 0.09
CA GLY A 64 14.55 9.33 1.41
C GLY A 64 16.07 9.06 1.39
N ASN A 65 16.71 9.15 0.22
CA ASN A 65 18.15 8.90 0.04
C ASN A 65 18.56 7.47 0.42
N SER A 66 17.70 6.49 0.11
CA SER A 66 17.91 5.08 0.45
C SER A 66 18.49 4.32 -0.74
N LEU A 67 19.50 3.48 -0.49
CA LEU A 67 20.00 2.50 -1.46
C LEU A 67 19.24 1.16 -1.38
N ILE A 68 18.40 1.01 -0.35
CA ILE A 68 17.61 -0.18 -0.12
C ILE A 68 16.32 -0.05 -0.93
N THR A 69 16.07 -1.05 -1.77
CA THR A 69 14.82 -1.16 -2.53
C THR A 69 13.63 -1.16 -1.58
N PRO A 70 12.66 -0.24 -1.74
CA PRO A 70 11.48 -0.24 -0.92
C PRO A 70 10.76 -1.58 -1.08
N GLY A 71 10.37 -2.17 0.04
CA GLY A 71 9.62 -3.42 0.05
C GLY A 71 8.29 -3.25 -0.69
N SER A 72 7.92 -4.25 -1.49
CA SER A 72 6.69 -4.27 -2.28
C SER A 72 5.45 -4.69 -1.49
N ILE A 73 5.59 -4.99 -0.19
CA ILE A 73 4.52 -5.56 0.63
C ILE A 73 4.23 -4.61 1.80
N ALA A 74 3.02 -4.04 1.79
CA ALA A 74 2.50 -3.34 2.94
C ALA A 74 2.29 -4.35 4.08
N THR A 75 3.04 -4.22 5.16
CA THR A 75 2.82 -4.98 6.39
C THR A 75 1.80 -4.25 7.26
N LEU A 76 0.90 -4.99 7.91
CA LEU A 76 -0.03 -4.41 8.90
C LEU A 76 0.67 -4.03 10.23
N ASN A 77 1.91 -4.48 10.42
CA ASN A 77 2.68 -4.20 11.62
C ASN A 77 2.91 -2.69 11.80
N GLY A 78 2.44 -2.14 12.93
CA GLY A 78 2.50 -0.72 13.26
C GLY A 78 1.45 0.16 12.57
N VAL A 79 0.53 -0.42 11.78
CA VAL A 79 -0.57 0.32 11.15
C VAL A 79 -1.75 0.41 12.12
N THR A 80 -2.27 1.60 12.36
CA THR A 80 -3.54 1.77 13.09
C THR A 80 -4.71 1.39 12.19
N LEU A 81 -5.43 0.34 12.55
CA LEU A 81 -6.62 -0.12 11.86
C LEU A 81 -7.88 0.39 12.58
N ARG A 82 -8.74 1.08 11.84
CA ARG A 82 -10.05 1.53 12.31
C ARG A 82 -11.05 0.40 12.13
N ILE A 83 -11.32 -0.31 13.22
CA ILE A 83 -12.15 -1.52 13.22
C ILE A 83 -13.58 -1.13 13.58
N GLY A 84 -14.50 -1.24 12.63
CA GLY A 84 -15.93 -1.16 12.90
C GLY A 84 -16.39 -2.44 13.60
N VAL A 85 -17.09 -2.30 14.73
CA VAL A 85 -17.67 -3.45 15.45
C VAL A 85 -19.18 -3.27 15.58
N VAL A 86 -19.92 -4.31 15.19
CA VAL A 86 -21.37 -4.37 15.37
C VAL A 86 -21.69 -4.95 16.75
N VAL A 87 -22.56 -4.28 17.50
CA VAL A 87 -23.02 -4.74 18.82
C VAL A 87 -24.16 -5.73 18.61
N LEU A 88 -23.90 -7.00 18.90
CA LEU A 88 -24.89 -8.07 18.87
C LEU A 88 -24.52 -9.15 19.89
N ALA A 89 -25.37 -9.38 20.88
CA ALA A 89 -25.16 -10.46 21.83
C ALA A 89 -25.38 -11.84 21.15
N PRO A 90 -24.56 -12.86 21.43
CA PRO A 90 -23.48 -12.90 22.44
C PRO A 90 -22.09 -12.49 21.90
N PHE A 91 -21.97 -12.07 20.66
CA PHE A 91 -20.69 -11.83 19.97
C PHE A 91 -19.98 -10.56 20.44
N THR A 92 -20.74 -9.49 20.67
CA THR A 92 -20.24 -8.21 21.20
C THR A 92 -21.27 -7.65 22.18
N ILE A 93 -20.85 -7.41 23.41
CA ILE A 93 -21.64 -6.81 24.48
C ILE A 93 -20.90 -5.55 24.92
N VAL A 94 -21.64 -4.45 25.03
CA VAL A 94 -21.13 -3.22 25.61
C VAL A 94 -21.38 -3.29 27.11
N ASP A 95 -20.31 -3.44 27.89
CA ASP A 95 -20.35 -3.30 29.34
C ASP A 95 -20.04 -1.83 29.68
N THR A 96 -20.97 -1.18 30.37
CA THR A 96 -20.71 0.14 30.95
C THR A 96 -19.97 -0.07 32.26
N ALA A 97 -18.68 -0.39 32.17
CA ALA A 97 -17.81 -0.37 33.33
C ALA A 97 -17.71 1.09 33.82
N THR A 98 -18.39 1.40 34.92
CA THR A 98 -18.27 2.67 35.63
C THR A 98 -16.91 2.71 36.31
N ASN A 99 -15.87 3.13 35.57
CA ASN A 99 -14.64 3.56 36.19
C ASN A 99 -14.91 4.81 37.03
N SER A 100 -14.42 4.83 38.26
CA SER A 100 -14.58 5.87 39.29
C SER A 100 -13.89 7.21 38.97
N LEU A 101 -13.64 7.48 37.70
CA LEU A 101 -13.13 8.72 37.12
C LEU A 101 -14.01 9.00 35.89
N GLU A 102 -14.53 10.21 35.78
CA GLU A 102 -15.73 10.64 35.01
C GLU A 102 -15.67 10.50 33.47
N GLN A 103 -15.00 9.49 32.93
CA GLN A 103 -15.04 9.08 31.53
C GLN A 103 -15.34 7.58 31.46
N ALA A 104 -16.63 7.26 31.38
CA ALA A 104 -17.10 5.91 31.06
C ALA A 104 -16.69 5.58 29.63
N THR A 105 -15.52 4.96 29.47
CA THR A 105 -15.15 4.31 28.21
C THR A 105 -15.94 3.01 28.13
N PRO A 106 -16.81 2.82 27.12
CA PRO A 106 -17.56 1.58 26.98
C PRO A 106 -16.57 0.43 26.82
N GLN A 107 -16.57 -0.51 27.76
CA GLN A 107 -15.77 -1.73 27.61
C GLN A 107 -16.55 -2.72 26.75
N LEU A 108 -15.86 -3.31 25.78
CA LEU A 108 -16.45 -4.31 24.89
C LEU A 108 -16.04 -5.69 25.40
N THR A 109 -17.04 -6.54 25.65
CA THR A 109 -16.84 -7.93 26.05
C THR A 109 -17.52 -8.85 25.05
N GLY A 110 -17.01 -10.08 24.91
CA GLY A 110 -17.53 -11.07 23.98
C GLY A 110 -16.47 -11.62 23.04
N TYR A 111 -16.89 -12.43 22.07
CA TYR A 111 -16.00 -13.11 21.14
C TYR A 111 -15.25 -12.15 20.20
N VAL A 112 -15.90 -11.08 19.73
CA VAL A 112 -15.30 -10.17 18.74
C VAL A 112 -14.10 -9.37 19.29
N PRO A 113 -14.16 -8.76 20.50
CA PRO A 113 -12.99 -8.14 21.11
C PRO A 113 -11.81 -9.10 21.32
N ASP A 114 -12.08 -10.34 21.75
CA ASP A 114 -11.04 -11.37 21.94
C ASP A 114 -10.38 -11.76 20.61
N LEU A 115 -11.17 -11.91 19.55
CA LEU A 115 -10.67 -12.15 18.20
C LEU A 115 -9.78 -10.99 17.72
N ILE A 116 -10.18 -9.74 17.97
CA ILE A 116 -9.38 -8.56 17.59
C ILE A 116 -8.06 -8.57 18.35
N ALA A 117 -8.05 -8.88 19.65
CA ALA A 117 -6.83 -8.96 20.45
C ALA A 117 -5.88 -10.05 19.95
N GLN A 118 -6.41 -11.22 19.56
CA GLN A 118 -5.62 -12.29 18.96
C GLN A 118 -5.02 -11.85 17.61
N LEU A 119 -5.85 -11.28 16.72
CA LEU A 119 -5.38 -10.78 15.42
C LEU A 119 -4.34 -9.68 15.57
N GLN A 120 -4.49 -8.80 16.58
CA GLN A 120 -3.51 -7.77 16.88
C GLN A 120 -2.16 -8.37 17.26
N THR A 121 -2.19 -9.43 18.07
CA THR A 121 -0.98 -10.15 18.51
C THR A 121 -0.27 -10.83 17.33
N ASP A 122 -1.04 -11.45 16.43
CA ASP A 122 -0.50 -12.22 15.31
C ASP A 122 -0.02 -11.33 14.14
N LEU A 123 -0.68 -10.20 13.90
CA LEU A 123 -0.43 -9.32 12.74
C LEU A 123 0.29 -8.02 13.09
N GLY A 124 0.36 -7.64 14.37
CA GLY A 124 1.11 -6.48 14.88
C GLY A 124 0.52 -5.12 14.56
N PHE A 125 -0.74 -5.02 14.12
CA PHE A 125 -1.41 -3.74 13.92
C PHE A 125 -1.77 -3.08 15.27
N ILE A 126 -2.27 -1.84 15.23
CA ILE A 126 -2.82 -1.14 16.40
C ILE A 126 -4.33 -1.05 16.23
N SER A 127 -5.11 -1.62 17.14
CA SER A 127 -6.58 -1.58 17.05
C SER A 127 -7.14 -0.23 17.49
N ASP A 128 -7.88 0.45 16.61
CA ASP A 128 -8.80 1.54 16.93
C ASP A 128 -10.23 1.03 16.78
N ILE A 129 -10.80 0.50 17.87
CA ILE A 129 -12.13 -0.10 17.86
C ILE A 129 -13.20 0.98 17.93
N ARG A 130 -14.11 0.97 16.95
CA ARG A 130 -15.22 1.92 16.82
C ARG A 130 -16.54 1.17 16.74
N LEU A 131 -17.44 1.49 17.66
CA LEU A 131 -18.80 0.94 17.62
C LEU A 131 -19.54 1.47 16.38
N ALA A 132 -20.07 0.54 15.59
CA ALA A 132 -20.99 0.88 14.51
C ALA A 132 -22.31 1.38 15.12
N PRO A 133 -22.87 2.52 14.66
CA PRO A 133 -24.14 3.01 15.15
C PRO A 133 -25.26 1.98 14.93
N SER A 134 -26.06 1.74 15.97
CA SER A 134 -27.15 0.74 15.96
C SER A 134 -28.33 1.09 15.05
N ASN A 135 -28.39 2.33 14.56
CA ASN A 135 -29.42 2.82 13.65
C ASN A 135 -29.09 2.60 12.16
N LEU A 136 -27.94 2.01 11.84
CA LEU A 136 -27.53 1.75 10.47
C LEU A 136 -27.97 0.36 10.01
N THR A 137 -28.46 0.29 8.78
CA THR A 137 -28.64 -0.97 8.07
C THR A 137 -27.29 -1.57 7.70
N TYR A 138 -27.24 -2.89 7.52
CA TYR A 138 -26.03 -3.61 7.12
C TYR A 138 -25.37 -3.03 5.85
N ASN A 139 -26.17 -2.67 4.84
CA ASN A 139 -25.67 -2.00 3.63
C ASN A 139 -24.99 -0.66 3.91
N GLN A 140 -25.52 0.13 4.85
CA GLN A 140 -24.91 1.40 5.24
C GLN A 140 -23.61 1.20 6.01
N ILE A 141 -23.47 0.12 6.79
CA ILE A 141 -22.22 -0.21 7.47
C ILE A 141 -21.15 -0.64 6.45
N ILE A 142 -21.51 -1.45 5.45
CA ILE A 142 -20.60 -1.78 4.35
C ILE A 142 -20.17 -0.52 3.59
N GLN A 143 -21.10 0.40 3.33
CA GLN A 143 -20.76 1.69 2.70
C GLN A 143 -19.74 2.48 3.52
N LYS A 144 -19.76 2.40 4.85
CA LYS A 144 -18.74 3.04 5.71
C LYS A 144 -17.35 2.43 5.53
N VAL A 145 -17.26 1.11 5.30
CA VAL A 145 -15.99 0.47 4.93
C VAL A 145 -15.53 0.95 3.55
N ALA A 146 -16.44 0.97 2.56
CA ALA A 146 -16.12 1.43 1.21
C ALA A 146 -15.68 2.91 1.16
N ASN A 147 -16.26 3.75 2.02
CA ASN A 147 -15.91 5.16 2.13
C ASN A 147 -14.63 5.41 2.96
N GLY A 148 -14.05 4.36 3.57
CA GLY A 148 -12.85 4.48 4.41
C GLY A 148 -13.09 5.09 5.78
N ASP A 149 -14.34 5.08 6.29
CA ASP A 149 -14.64 5.41 7.70
C ASP A 149 -14.09 4.33 8.65
N TYR A 150 -14.14 3.08 8.17
CA TYR A 150 -13.55 1.89 8.79
C TYR A 150 -12.63 1.20 7.77
N ASP A 151 -11.51 0.66 8.23
CA ASP A 151 -10.62 -0.14 7.38
C ASP A 151 -11.10 -1.60 7.30
N ILE A 152 -11.77 -2.06 8.35
CA ILE A 152 -12.35 -3.41 8.43
C ILE A 152 -13.61 -3.38 9.31
N LEU A 153 -14.56 -4.25 8.99
CA LEU A 153 -15.74 -4.52 9.81
C LEU A 153 -15.65 -5.93 10.39
N ILE A 154 -15.85 -6.07 11.70
CA ILE A 154 -15.87 -7.37 12.39
C ILE A 154 -17.15 -7.47 13.22
N GLY A 155 -17.90 -8.55 13.01
CA GLY A 155 -19.15 -8.83 13.70
C GLY A 155 -19.83 -10.06 13.12
N ASP A 156 -21.03 -10.36 13.61
CA ASP A 156 -21.89 -11.35 12.99
C ASP A 156 -22.45 -10.80 11.68
N VAL A 157 -21.72 -11.11 10.60
CA VAL A 157 -21.92 -10.54 9.29
C VAL A 157 -22.30 -11.66 8.33
N THR A 158 -23.52 -11.60 7.79
CA THR A 158 -24.01 -12.59 6.82
C THR A 158 -23.36 -12.37 5.45
N VAL A 159 -22.71 -13.40 4.92
CA VAL A 159 -22.20 -13.43 3.54
C VAL A 159 -23.30 -13.99 2.63
N THR A 160 -23.84 -13.13 1.77
CA THR A 160 -24.82 -13.52 0.75
C THR A 160 -24.17 -13.63 -0.62
N SER A 161 -24.52 -14.66 -1.39
CA SER A 161 -24.04 -14.90 -2.76
C SER A 161 -24.70 -14.01 -3.80
#